data_AF-A0A8B5WXY9-F1
#
_entry.id   AF-A0A8B5WXY9-F1
#
_cell.length_a   1.000
_cell.length_b   1.000
_cell.length_c   1.000
_cell.angle_alpha   90.00
_cell.angle_beta   90.00
_cell.angle_gamma   90.00
#
_symmetry.space_group_name_H-M   'P 1'
#
loop_
_entity.id
_entity.type
_entity.pdbx_description
1 polymer ?
#
loop_
_entity_poly.entity_id
_entity_poly.type
_entity_poly.pdbx_seq_one_letter_code
_entity_poly.pdbx_strand_id
1 'polypeptide(L)'
;MKLVLDETVGRFGIQFREDLSSGRFVSLLFDQDPRTSYLTVVEGNRVHRMGDATGFRLETTRTDAGARFEWRSPTLEVIQEFRFVRSPAASVTDAIAVELTIRNTSQRPVAVGARYLFDTHLGEPSNIHFTAPGFERINRETELSADSTIWYWRSPARASGDLGFQNYVFGPGITPPDRIVFANWKRLHDQPWDFTVNPSRNFNLLPYSVNDSAAAVYYDVSVLNPSDVREIVTVLGNSATEMIALTDQPHGPNLEAVLRTIGAARTPGLSRSDAAREELLRTDELLRQIDILLASDDELSDSVIDVIQAAVEQLERRSSELAR
;
A
#
# COMPACT_ATOMS: atom_id res chain seq x y z
N MET A 1 -7.33 8.21 -2.50
CA MET A 1 -6.91 6.91 -3.06
C MET A 1 -8.12 6.07 -3.44
N LYS A 2 -7.94 5.09 -4.32
CA LYS A 2 -8.91 4.03 -4.60
C LYS A 2 -8.20 2.68 -4.64
N LEU A 3 -8.77 1.69 -3.96
CA LEU A 3 -8.34 0.29 -3.98
C LEU A 3 -9.28 -0.48 -4.91
N VAL A 4 -8.73 -1.32 -5.78
CA VAL A 4 -9.48 -2.21 -6.68
C VAL A 4 -9.07 -3.64 -6.38
N LEU A 5 -10.04 -4.52 -6.11
CA LEU A 5 -9.80 -5.92 -5.84
C LEU A 5 -10.37 -6.75 -6.99
N ASP A 6 -9.61 -7.75 -7.42
CA ASP A 6 -10.11 -8.85 -8.23
C ASP A 6 -10.36 -10.05 -7.30
N GLU A 7 -11.63 -10.26 -6.99
CA GLU A 7 -12.09 -11.29 -6.05
C GLU A 7 -11.93 -12.71 -6.60
N THR A 8 -11.73 -12.87 -7.92
CA THR A 8 -11.59 -14.19 -8.56
C THR A 8 -10.17 -14.72 -8.47
N VAL A 9 -9.18 -13.83 -8.56
CA VAL A 9 -7.76 -14.18 -8.56
C VAL A 9 -6.99 -13.60 -7.38
N GLY A 10 -7.65 -12.94 -6.42
CA GLY A 10 -7.01 -12.38 -5.22
C GLY A 10 -5.92 -11.38 -5.55
N ARG A 11 -6.18 -10.50 -6.52
CA ARG A 11 -5.25 -9.46 -6.99
C ARG A 11 -5.78 -8.10 -6.59
N PHE A 12 -4.88 -7.14 -6.38
CA PHE A 12 -5.29 -5.77 -6.13
C PHE A 12 -4.53 -4.79 -7.01
N GLY A 13 -5.19 -3.68 -7.31
CA GLY A 13 -4.61 -2.49 -7.89
C GLY A 13 -4.90 -1.28 -7.01
N ILE A 14 -4.05 -0.28 -7.09
CA ILE A 14 -4.25 0.98 -6.39
C ILE A 14 -4.24 2.13 -7.40
N GLN A 15 -5.15 3.07 -7.23
CA GLN A 15 -5.30 4.23 -8.10
C GLN A 15 -5.28 5.52 -7.29
N PHE A 16 -4.56 6.52 -7.80
CA PHE A 16 -4.50 7.85 -7.22
C PHE A 16 -5.32 8.82 -8.06
N ARG A 17 -5.98 9.77 -7.41
CA ARG A 17 -6.75 10.81 -8.10
C ARG A 17 -5.85 12.02 -8.26
N GLU A 18 -5.30 12.17 -9.46
CA GLU A 18 -4.39 13.26 -9.82
C GLU A 18 -5.07 14.63 -9.76
N ASP A 19 -6.32 14.70 -10.23
CA ASP A 19 -7.09 15.93 -10.34
C ASP A 19 -8.48 15.75 -9.72
N LEU A 20 -8.77 16.59 -8.74
CA LEU A 20 -10.07 16.60 -8.05
C LEU A 20 -11.19 17.03 -9.01
N SER A 21 -10.89 17.81 -10.05
CA SER A 21 -11.88 18.40 -10.95
C SER A 21 -12.45 17.43 -11.98
N SER A 22 -11.59 16.64 -12.61
CA SER A 22 -11.96 15.63 -13.60
C SER A 22 -12.47 14.33 -12.98
N GLY A 23 -12.21 14.10 -11.69
CA GLY A 23 -12.49 12.83 -11.02
C GLY A 23 -11.66 11.67 -11.59
N ARG A 24 -10.64 11.96 -12.39
CA ARG A 24 -9.81 10.97 -13.07
C ARG A 24 -8.89 10.27 -12.09
N PHE A 25 -8.93 8.95 -12.11
CA PHE A 25 -7.99 8.09 -11.41
C PHE A 25 -6.87 7.65 -12.36
N VAL A 26 -5.66 7.60 -11.84
CA VAL A 26 -4.47 7.05 -12.49
C VAL A 26 -4.04 5.82 -11.70
N SER A 27 -3.92 4.69 -12.37
CA SER A 27 -3.40 3.46 -11.77
C SER A 27 -1.92 3.64 -11.44
N LEU A 28 -1.53 3.26 -10.21
CA LEU A 28 -0.13 3.33 -9.78
C LEU A 28 0.64 2.04 -10.12
N LEU A 29 -0.07 0.94 -10.34
CA LEU A 29 0.48 -0.31 -10.86
C LEU A 29 -0.04 -0.53 -12.29
N PHE A 30 0.60 -1.44 -13.03
CA PHE A 30 0.08 -1.87 -14.32
C PHE A 30 -1.33 -2.48 -14.16
N ASP A 31 -2.30 -2.01 -14.95
CA ASP A 31 -3.72 -2.30 -14.75
C ASP A 31 -4.40 -2.98 -15.96
N GLN A 32 -3.66 -3.28 -17.03
CA GLN A 32 -4.22 -3.99 -18.18
C GLN A 32 -4.37 -5.50 -17.92
N ASP A 33 -3.58 -6.05 -17.01
CA ASP A 33 -3.72 -7.42 -16.52
C ASP A 33 -3.54 -7.45 -14.98
N PRO A 34 -4.58 -7.76 -14.20
CA PRO A 34 -4.49 -7.75 -12.73
C PRO A 34 -3.51 -8.79 -12.19
N ARG A 35 -3.06 -9.76 -13.00
CA ARG A 35 -2.19 -10.86 -12.56
C ARG A 35 -0.71 -10.51 -12.53
N THR A 36 -0.31 -9.30 -12.91
CA THR A 36 1.11 -8.94 -13.00
C THR A 36 1.71 -8.45 -11.68
N SER A 37 0.87 -7.96 -10.77
CA SER A 37 1.24 -7.63 -9.38
C SER A 37 0.60 -8.59 -8.40
N TYR A 38 1.38 -9.21 -7.51
CA TYR A 38 0.88 -10.29 -6.66
C TYR A 38 1.73 -10.59 -5.43
N LEU A 39 1.10 -11.26 -4.46
CA LEU A 39 1.74 -11.89 -3.33
C LEU A 39 2.17 -13.33 -3.66
N THR A 40 3.40 -13.65 -3.31
CA THR A 40 3.94 -15.00 -3.23
C THR A 40 4.14 -15.38 -1.77
N VAL A 41 3.73 -16.59 -1.37
CA VAL A 41 4.03 -17.20 -0.07
C VAL A 41 4.85 -18.46 -0.29
N VAL A 42 5.95 -18.59 0.43
CA VAL A 42 6.74 -19.83 0.50
C VAL A 42 6.20 -20.69 1.64
N GLU A 43 6.02 -21.97 1.40
CA GLU A 43 5.60 -22.98 2.37
C GLU A 43 6.53 -24.20 2.25
N GLY A 44 7.54 -24.29 3.12
CA GLY A 44 8.60 -25.29 3.01
C GLY A 44 9.33 -25.16 1.68
N ASN A 45 9.19 -26.16 0.81
CA ASN A 45 9.80 -26.18 -0.52
C ASN A 45 8.83 -25.73 -1.63
N ARG A 46 7.61 -25.30 -1.28
CA ARG A 46 6.59 -24.88 -2.23
C ARG A 46 6.53 -23.37 -2.31
N VAL A 47 6.35 -22.85 -3.52
CA VAL A 47 6.19 -21.42 -3.76
C VAL A 47 4.80 -21.19 -4.34
N HIS A 48 3.95 -20.54 -3.56
CA HIS A 48 2.55 -20.28 -3.87
C HIS A 48 2.39 -18.85 -4.35
N ARG A 49 1.98 -18.66 -5.60
CA ARG A 49 1.42 -17.37 -6.01
C ARG A 49 -0.02 -17.33 -5.54
N MET A 50 -0.30 -16.50 -4.54
CA MET A 50 -1.63 -16.44 -3.93
C MET A 50 -2.65 -16.12 -5.01
N GLY A 51 -3.83 -16.74 -5.00
CA GLY A 51 -4.83 -16.60 -6.07
C GLY A 51 -4.67 -17.52 -7.29
N ASP A 52 -3.46 -17.95 -7.63
CA ASP A 52 -3.21 -18.96 -8.67
C ASP A 52 -3.02 -20.37 -8.07
N ALA A 53 -2.67 -20.43 -6.78
CA ALA A 53 -2.28 -21.66 -6.11
C ALA A 53 -3.45 -22.63 -5.90
N THR A 54 -3.38 -23.79 -6.57
CA THR A 54 -4.28 -24.92 -6.31
C THR A 54 -4.04 -25.45 -4.89
N GLY A 55 -4.90 -25.09 -3.93
CA GLY A 55 -4.79 -25.52 -2.54
C GLY A 55 -5.15 -24.46 -1.51
N PHE A 56 -5.30 -23.21 -1.93
CA PHE A 56 -5.85 -22.14 -1.10
C PHE A 56 -7.26 -21.80 -1.56
N ARG A 57 -8.21 -21.73 -0.62
CA ARG A 57 -9.51 -21.11 -0.84
C ARG A 57 -9.39 -19.62 -0.56
N LEU A 58 -9.79 -18.79 -1.52
CA LEU A 58 -9.87 -17.35 -1.37
C LEU A 58 -11.26 -16.93 -0.89
N GLU A 59 -11.30 -16.02 0.08
CA GLU A 59 -12.46 -15.22 0.46
C GLU A 59 -12.07 -13.73 0.37
N THR A 60 -13.00 -12.90 -0.09
CA THR A 60 -12.81 -11.45 -0.16
C THR A 60 -13.93 -10.75 0.59
N THR A 61 -13.57 -9.83 1.47
CA THR A 61 -14.52 -9.14 2.34
C THR A 61 -14.22 -7.65 2.37
N ARG A 62 -15.26 -6.82 2.24
CA ARG A 62 -15.16 -5.39 2.51
C ARG A 62 -15.13 -5.17 4.02
N THR A 63 -14.21 -4.33 4.50
CA THR A 63 -14.11 -3.95 5.91
C THR A 63 -14.42 -2.47 6.06
N ASP A 64 -14.62 -2.00 7.30
CA ASP A 64 -14.92 -0.58 7.55
C ASP A 64 -13.73 0.33 7.18
N ALA A 65 -12.50 -0.17 7.35
CA ALA A 65 -11.26 0.53 7.02
C ALA A 65 -10.78 0.32 5.57
N GLY A 66 -11.36 -0.63 4.83
CA GLY A 66 -10.95 -0.96 3.46
C GLY A 66 -11.49 -2.31 2.99
N ALA A 67 -10.60 -3.29 2.85
CA ALA A 67 -10.95 -4.62 2.37
C ALA A 67 -9.96 -5.67 2.90
N ARG A 68 -10.31 -6.95 2.72
CA ARG A 68 -9.50 -8.09 3.15
C ARG A 68 -9.57 -9.20 2.12
N PHE A 69 -8.40 -9.76 1.80
CA PHE A 69 -8.29 -11.10 1.23
C PHE A 69 -7.95 -12.10 2.34
N GLU A 70 -8.55 -13.27 2.26
CA GLU A 70 -8.21 -14.39 3.12
C GLU A 70 -8.02 -15.65 2.28
N TRP A 71 -6.82 -16.23 2.35
CA TRP A 71 -6.49 -17.49 1.72
C TRP A 71 -6.29 -18.57 2.79
N ARG A 72 -7.06 -19.66 2.70
CA ARG A 72 -6.97 -20.79 3.64
C ARG A 72 -6.58 -22.08 2.94
N SER A 73 -5.59 -22.78 3.49
CA SER A 73 -5.25 -24.16 3.17
C SER A 73 -5.35 -25.03 4.44
N PRO A 74 -5.12 -26.36 4.37
CA PRO A 74 -5.05 -27.19 5.56
C PRO A 74 -3.89 -26.84 6.51
N THR A 75 -2.87 -26.12 6.03
CA THR A 75 -1.61 -25.87 6.76
C THR A 75 -1.40 -24.41 7.11
N LEU A 76 -1.91 -23.48 6.30
CA LEU A 76 -1.73 -22.05 6.47
C LEU A 76 -3.06 -21.29 6.33
N GLU A 77 -3.19 -20.25 7.13
CA GLU A 77 -4.12 -19.13 6.92
C GLU A 77 -3.29 -17.90 6.58
N VAL A 78 -3.60 -17.25 5.45
CA VAL A 78 -2.93 -16.05 4.96
C VAL A 78 -3.97 -14.96 4.80
N ILE A 79 -3.89 -13.90 5.58
CA ILE A 79 -4.81 -12.77 5.55
C ILE A 79 -4.04 -11.55 5.05
N GLN A 80 -4.59 -10.87 4.06
CA GLN A 80 -4.09 -9.58 3.59
C GLN A 80 -5.18 -8.54 3.78
N GLU A 81 -4.95 -7.63 4.73
CA GLU A 81 -5.85 -6.54 5.05
C GLU A 81 -5.34 -5.22 4.49
N PHE A 82 -6.26 -4.47 3.90
CA PHE A 82 -6.00 -3.16 3.31
C PHE A 82 -6.69 -2.08 4.13
N ARG A 83 -5.93 -1.07 4.52
CA ARG A 83 -6.44 0.10 5.23
C ARG A 83 -6.00 1.38 4.54
N PHE A 84 -6.94 2.29 4.34
CA PHE A 84 -6.63 3.62 3.83
C PHE A 84 -5.87 4.44 4.88
N VAL A 85 -4.73 4.99 4.49
CA VAL A 85 -3.89 5.82 5.36
C VAL A 85 -3.48 7.11 4.67
N ARG A 86 -3.07 8.08 5.47
CA ARG A 86 -2.74 9.43 5.01
C ARG A 86 -1.31 9.78 5.39
N SER A 87 -0.52 10.25 4.42
CA SER A 87 0.79 10.83 4.68
C SER A 87 0.68 12.15 5.45
N PRO A 88 1.73 12.59 6.19
CA PRO A 88 1.59 13.73 7.10
C PRO A 88 1.27 15.05 6.37
N ALA A 89 1.85 15.26 5.18
CA ALA A 89 1.60 16.42 4.34
C ALA A 89 0.30 16.36 3.51
N ALA A 90 -0.36 15.20 3.44
CA ALA A 90 -1.56 15.04 2.61
C ALA A 90 -2.83 15.52 3.33
N SER A 91 -3.70 16.19 2.58
CA SER A 91 -5.00 16.67 3.05
C SER A 91 -6.08 15.59 3.07
N VAL A 92 -5.95 14.61 2.18
CA VAL A 92 -6.85 13.46 2.01
C VAL A 92 -6.02 12.20 1.88
N THR A 93 -6.63 11.04 2.14
CA THR A 93 -6.00 9.73 2.01
C THR A 93 -5.31 9.53 0.65
N ASP A 94 -4.00 9.32 0.70
CA ASP A 94 -3.06 9.21 -0.42
C ASP A 94 -2.24 7.90 -0.39
N ALA A 95 -2.44 7.05 0.61
CA ALA A 95 -1.78 5.76 0.77
C ALA A 95 -2.72 4.66 1.30
N ILE A 96 -2.24 3.42 1.23
CA ILE A 96 -2.89 2.20 1.67
C ILE A 96 -1.85 1.39 2.46
N ALA A 97 -2.12 1.12 3.73
CA ALA A 97 -1.39 0.13 4.49
C ALA A 97 -1.89 -1.27 4.10
N VAL A 98 -0.94 -2.18 3.88
CA VAL A 98 -1.17 -3.59 3.58
C VAL A 98 -0.58 -4.39 4.72
N GLU A 99 -1.44 -5.01 5.51
CA GLU A 99 -1.05 -5.91 6.60
C GLU A 99 -1.24 -7.35 6.14
N LEU A 100 -0.16 -8.12 6.20
CA LEU A 100 -0.13 -9.53 5.86
C LEU A 100 0.09 -10.34 7.13
N THR A 101 -0.90 -11.16 7.47
CA THR A 101 -0.85 -12.11 8.56
C THR A 101 -0.73 -13.52 7.99
N ILE A 102 0.30 -14.27 8.39
CA ILE A 102 0.46 -15.68 8.01
C ILE A 102 0.46 -16.52 9.28
N ARG A 103 -0.53 -17.39 9.43
CA ARG A 103 -0.69 -18.28 10.58
C ARG A 103 -0.45 -19.72 10.18
N ASN A 104 0.34 -20.44 10.97
CA ASN A 104 0.45 -21.89 10.85
C ASN A 104 -0.73 -22.58 11.55
N THR A 105 -1.64 -23.14 10.76
CA THR A 105 -2.83 -23.87 11.26
C THR A 105 -2.59 -25.38 11.38
N SER A 106 -1.39 -25.85 11.04
CA SER A 106 -1.01 -27.25 11.13
C SER A 106 -0.48 -27.64 12.51
N GLN A 107 -0.27 -28.93 12.72
CA GLN A 107 0.31 -29.50 13.94
C GLN A 107 1.85 -29.65 13.88
N ARG A 108 2.51 -29.10 12.85
CA ARG A 108 3.96 -29.20 12.66
C ARG A 108 4.56 -27.83 12.36
N PRO A 109 5.85 -27.61 12.67
CA PRO A 109 6.53 -26.41 12.21
C PRO A 109 6.52 -26.31 10.67
N VAL A 110 6.31 -25.10 10.16
CA VAL A 110 6.30 -24.80 8.71
C VAL A 110 7.25 -23.63 8.45
N ALA A 111 8.12 -23.77 7.46
CA ALA A 111 8.99 -22.67 7.02
C ALA A 111 8.20 -21.77 6.06
N VAL A 112 8.09 -20.48 6.39
CA VAL A 112 7.24 -19.53 5.67
C VAL A 112 8.00 -18.26 5.31
N GLY A 113 7.93 -17.85 4.05
CA GLY A 113 8.41 -16.56 3.55
C GLY A 113 7.34 -15.85 2.73
N ALA A 114 7.49 -14.55 2.51
CA ALA A 114 6.57 -13.76 1.69
C ALA A 114 7.31 -12.89 0.69
N ARG A 115 6.70 -12.65 -0.49
CA ARG A 115 7.23 -11.72 -1.48
C ARG A 115 6.11 -11.02 -2.22
N TYR A 116 6.16 -9.70 -2.26
CA TYR A 116 5.35 -8.92 -3.19
C TYR A 116 6.08 -8.72 -4.50
N LEU A 117 5.41 -8.95 -5.63
CA LEU A 117 5.84 -8.45 -6.94
C LEU A 117 4.93 -7.31 -7.35
N PHE A 118 5.51 -6.16 -7.65
CA PHE A 118 4.82 -4.97 -8.14
C PHE A 118 5.28 -4.69 -9.57
N ASP A 119 4.35 -4.86 -10.52
CA ASP A 119 4.54 -4.48 -11.91
C ASP A 119 4.33 -2.98 -12.07
N THR A 120 5.41 -2.28 -12.41
CA THR A 120 5.45 -0.83 -12.44
C THR A 120 5.62 -0.33 -13.86
N HIS A 121 4.53 0.20 -14.42
CA HIS A 121 4.52 0.77 -15.77
C HIS A 121 4.80 2.28 -15.80
N LEU A 122 4.61 2.97 -14.66
CA LEU A 122 4.64 4.43 -14.59
C LEU A 122 5.98 5.06 -14.97
N GLY A 123 7.10 4.42 -14.61
CA GLY A 123 8.44 4.95 -14.87
C GLY A 123 8.96 4.76 -16.30
N GLU A 124 8.32 3.88 -17.09
CA GLU A 124 8.81 3.47 -18.41
C GLU A 124 8.82 4.62 -19.43
N PRO A 125 7.76 5.46 -19.55
CA PRO A 125 7.75 6.57 -20.52
C PRO A 125 8.82 7.63 -20.24
N SER A 126 9.21 7.81 -18.97
CA SER A 126 10.22 8.80 -18.56
C SER A 126 11.64 8.25 -18.52
N ASN A 127 11.81 6.93 -18.67
CA ASN A 127 13.08 6.21 -18.47
C ASN A 127 13.69 6.44 -17.06
N ILE A 128 12.85 6.81 -16.09
CA ILE A 128 13.14 6.87 -14.66
C ILE A 128 12.26 5.81 -14.00
N HIS A 129 12.70 4.56 -14.09
CA HIS A 129 11.92 3.42 -13.61
C HIS A 129 11.73 3.45 -12.10
N PHE A 130 12.83 3.64 -11.36
CA PHE A 130 12.78 3.77 -9.91
C PHE A 130 13.73 4.84 -9.37
N THR A 131 13.37 5.35 -8.19
CA THR A 131 14.17 6.22 -7.34
C THR A 131 14.06 5.76 -5.89
N ALA A 132 15.09 5.99 -5.10
CA ALA A 132 15.09 5.77 -3.65
C ALA A 132 15.98 6.84 -2.98
N PRO A 133 15.92 7.06 -1.66
CA PRO A 133 16.88 7.93 -0.99
C PRO A 133 18.32 7.57 -1.36
N GLY A 134 19.11 8.56 -1.80
CA GLY A 134 20.48 8.34 -2.28
C GLY A 134 20.59 7.77 -3.71
N PHE A 135 19.48 7.45 -4.37
CA PHE A 135 19.41 6.93 -5.73
C PHE A 135 18.45 7.75 -6.60
N GLU A 136 18.97 8.74 -7.31
CA GLU A 136 18.18 9.60 -8.22
C GLU A 136 17.57 8.84 -9.39
N ARG A 137 18.20 7.73 -9.80
CA ARG A 137 17.71 6.85 -10.87
C ARG A 137 18.26 5.44 -10.70
N ILE A 138 17.37 4.46 -10.76
CA ILE A 138 17.67 3.04 -10.84
C ILE A 138 17.11 2.54 -12.18
N ASN A 139 18.00 2.21 -13.12
CA ASN A 139 17.67 1.78 -14.48
C ASN A 139 18.26 0.40 -14.85
N ARG A 140 18.78 -0.30 -13.84
CA ARG A 140 19.48 -1.58 -13.95
C ARG A 140 19.06 -2.47 -12.80
N GLU A 141 19.27 -3.78 -12.94
CA GLU A 141 18.98 -4.70 -11.86
C GLU A 141 19.75 -4.30 -10.60
N THR A 142 19.01 -4.09 -9.52
CA THR A 142 19.55 -3.53 -8.27
C THR A 142 18.86 -4.20 -7.10
N GLU A 143 19.63 -4.54 -6.08
CA GLU A 143 19.12 -5.00 -4.78
C GLU A 143 19.44 -3.92 -3.74
N LEU A 144 18.43 -3.54 -2.96
CA LEU A 144 18.57 -2.63 -1.82
C LEU A 144 18.09 -3.35 -0.55
N SER A 145 18.68 -2.98 0.58
CA SER A 145 18.18 -3.34 1.91
C SER A 145 17.38 -2.18 2.48
N ALA A 146 16.26 -2.47 3.13
CA ALA A 146 15.47 -1.45 3.79
C ALA A 146 16.06 -1.10 5.16
N ASP A 147 16.23 0.19 5.42
CA ASP A 147 16.67 0.71 6.72
C ASP A 147 16.23 2.18 6.85
N SER A 148 16.73 2.88 7.87
CA SER A 148 16.42 4.31 8.07
C SER A 148 16.93 5.22 6.95
N THR A 149 17.90 4.77 6.14
CA THR A 149 18.40 5.49 4.98
C THR A 149 17.58 5.17 3.73
N ILE A 150 17.19 3.91 3.52
CA ILE A 150 16.33 3.44 2.43
C ILE A 150 14.94 3.10 2.98
N TRP A 151 14.17 4.14 3.25
CA TRP A 151 12.84 4.00 3.89
C TRP A 151 11.66 3.99 2.92
N TYR A 152 11.90 4.33 1.67
CA TYR A 152 10.95 4.14 0.57
C TYR A 152 11.69 3.87 -0.74
N TRP A 153 10.95 3.37 -1.72
CA TRP A 153 11.31 3.45 -3.11
C TRP A 153 10.08 3.87 -3.93
N ARG A 154 10.32 4.43 -5.12
CA ARG A 154 9.27 5.02 -5.95
C ARG A 154 9.48 4.71 -7.43
N SER A 155 8.38 4.46 -8.15
CA SER A 155 8.31 4.51 -9.61
C SER A 155 7.53 5.76 -10.05
N PRO A 156 8.22 6.83 -10.49
CA PRO A 156 7.58 8.10 -10.84
C PRO A 156 6.87 8.01 -12.21
N ALA A 157 5.65 8.56 -12.31
CA ALA A 157 4.93 8.68 -13.57
C ALA A 157 5.52 9.73 -14.51
N ARG A 158 6.24 10.72 -13.95
CA ARG A 158 6.88 11.82 -14.67
C ARG A 158 8.07 12.37 -13.90
N ALA A 159 8.96 13.09 -14.59
CA ALA A 159 10.20 13.60 -14.03
C ALA A 159 10.04 14.59 -12.86
N SER A 160 8.90 15.28 -12.74
CA SER A 160 8.58 16.12 -11.59
C SER A 160 8.44 15.33 -10.29
N GLY A 161 8.15 14.03 -10.38
CA GLY A 161 8.07 13.14 -9.22
C GLY A 161 6.91 13.44 -8.28
N ASP A 162 5.89 14.16 -8.70
CA ASP A 162 4.67 14.50 -7.94
C ASP A 162 3.55 13.44 -8.07
N LEU A 163 3.66 12.58 -9.08
CA LEU A 163 2.80 11.43 -9.30
C LEU A 163 3.66 10.19 -9.48
N GLY A 164 3.37 9.12 -8.76
CA GLY A 164 4.10 7.86 -8.88
C GLY A 164 3.65 6.81 -7.88
N PHE A 165 3.96 5.55 -8.17
CA PHE A 165 3.86 4.50 -7.17
C PHE A 165 4.98 4.66 -6.16
N GLN A 166 4.64 4.66 -4.88
CA GLN A 166 5.62 4.65 -3.80
C GLN A 166 5.31 3.51 -2.85
N ASN A 167 6.35 2.79 -2.44
CA ASN A 167 6.27 1.81 -1.38
C ASN A 167 7.20 2.22 -0.24
N TYR A 168 6.60 2.41 0.94
CA TYR A 168 7.31 2.64 2.19
C TYR A 168 7.70 1.29 2.78
N VAL A 169 8.99 1.15 3.06
CA VAL A 169 9.64 -0.11 3.44
C VAL A 169 10.32 -0.01 4.79
N PHE A 170 10.34 1.16 5.42
CA PHE A 170 10.85 1.34 6.77
C PHE A 170 10.12 2.51 7.45
N GLY A 171 9.86 2.39 8.75
CA GLY A 171 9.23 3.42 9.56
C GLY A 171 8.47 2.83 10.74
N PRO A 172 7.94 3.68 11.64
CA PRO A 172 7.11 3.22 12.74
C PRO A 172 5.92 2.39 12.22
N GLY A 173 5.76 1.17 12.76
CA GLY A 173 4.71 0.21 12.38
C GLY A 173 4.83 -0.39 10.97
N ILE A 174 5.94 -0.16 10.25
CA ILE A 174 6.22 -0.78 8.95
C ILE A 174 7.28 -1.87 9.15
N THR A 175 7.02 -3.08 8.66
CA THR A 175 7.96 -4.19 8.72
C THR A 175 9.01 -4.04 7.63
N PRO A 176 10.31 -3.88 7.97
CA PRO A 176 11.36 -3.79 6.98
C PRO A 176 11.50 -5.10 6.20
N PRO A 177 11.47 -5.09 4.85
CA PRO A 177 11.80 -6.26 4.06
C PRO A 177 13.29 -6.56 4.15
N ASP A 178 13.65 -7.84 4.03
CA ASP A 178 15.04 -8.30 4.03
C ASP A 178 15.78 -7.80 2.77
N ARG A 179 15.06 -7.71 1.64
CA ARG A 179 15.58 -7.13 0.40
C ARG A 179 14.50 -6.61 -0.53
N ILE A 180 14.88 -5.62 -1.33
CA ILE A 180 14.08 -5.02 -2.39
C ILE A 180 14.86 -5.17 -3.69
N VAL A 181 14.27 -5.82 -4.68
CA VAL A 181 14.90 -6.09 -5.97
C VAL A 181 14.17 -5.36 -7.07
N PHE A 182 14.90 -4.56 -7.84
CA PHE A 182 14.43 -3.96 -9.09
C PHE A 182 14.99 -4.76 -10.25
N ALA A 183 14.15 -5.22 -11.16
CA ALA A 183 14.58 -5.95 -12.35
C ALA A 183 13.50 -5.93 -13.44
N ASN A 184 13.77 -6.62 -14.55
CA ASN A 184 12.75 -6.85 -15.57
C ASN A 184 11.61 -7.70 -15.00
N TRP A 185 10.35 -7.34 -15.28
CA TRP A 185 9.16 -8.01 -14.72
C TRP A 185 9.15 -9.50 -15.02
N LYS A 186 9.35 -9.89 -16.28
CA LYS A 186 9.34 -11.31 -16.67
C LYS A 186 10.38 -12.13 -15.92
N ARG A 187 11.56 -11.59 -15.64
CA ARG A 187 12.61 -12.30 -14.87
C ARG A 187 12.17 -12.50 -13.41
N LEU A 188 11.60 -11.48 -12.77
CA LEU A 188 11.07 -11.57 -11.40
C LEU A 188 9.85 -12.49 -11.30
N HIS A 189 9.03 -12.50 -12.34
CA HIS A 189 7.90 -13.41 -12.47
C HIS A 189 8.39 -14.87 -12.54
N ASP A 190 9.31 -15.16 -13.45
CA ASP A 190 9.79 -16.53 -13.72
C ASP A 190 10.66 -17.10 -12.58
N GLN A 191 11.30 -16.25 -11.78
CA GLN A 191 12.11 -16.64 -10.62
C GLN A 191 11.48 -16.11 -9.31
N PRO A 192 10.49 -16.82 -8.75
CA PRO A 192 9.64 -16.27 -7.71
C PRO A 192 10.31 -16.10 -6.34
N TRP A 193 11.47 -16.72 -6.09
CA TRP A 193 12.13 -16.68 -4.79
C TRP A 193 13.65 -16.48 -4.88
N ASP A 194 14.34 -17.36 -5.59
CA ASP A 194 15.82 -17.37 -5.68
C ASP A 194 16.34 -16.46 -6.81
N PHE A 195 15.97 -15.18 -6.77
CA PHE A 195 16.45 -14.19 -7.74
C PHE A 195 17.85 -13.70 -7.39
N THR A 196 18.71 -13.55 -8.40
CA THR A 196 20.04 -12.95 -8.28
C THR A 196 20.16 -11.77 -9.23
N VAL A 197 20.45 -10.59 -8.70
CA VAL A 197 20.65 -9.37 -9.48
C VAL A 197 21.94 -9.43 -10.31
N ASN A 198 21.86 -8.91 -11.53
CA ASN A 198 23.02 -8.64 -12.36
C ASN A 198 23.05 -7.14 -12.70
N PRO A 199 23.90 -6.35 -12.02
CA PRO A 199 23.97 -4.89 -12.21
C PRO A 199 24.29 -4.43 -13.64
N SER A 200 24.82 -5.31 -14.50
CA SER A 200 25.06 -4.99 -15.92
C SER A 200 23.79 -5.06 -16.79
N ARG A 201 22.69 -5.63 -16.28
CA ARG A 201 21.41 -5.74 -16.98
C ARG A 201 20.53 -4.53 -16.72
N ASN A 202 19.92 -4.01 -17.79
CA ASN A 202 18.81 -3.07 -17.71
C ASN A 202 17.48 -3.84 -17.67
N PHE A 203 16.36 -3.12 -17.74
CA PHE A 203 15.02 -3.73 -17.70
C PHE A 203 14.52 -4.25 -19.06
N ASN A 204 15.43 -4.46 -20.02
CA ASN A 204 15.11 -5.14 -21.27
C ASN A 204 15.31 -6.65 -21.14
N LEU A 205 14.41 -7.40 -21.75
CA LEU A 205 14.53 -8.84 -21.93
C LEU A 205 14.15 -9.21 -23.36
N LEU A 206 15.02 -8.91 -24.31
CA LEU A 206 14.76 -9.22 -25.72
C LEU A 206 14.71 -10.73 -25.98
N PRO A 207 13.82 -11.22 -26.87
CA PRO A 207 12.80 -10.46 -27.61
C PRO A 207 11.46 -10.31 -26.86
N TYR A 208 11.38 -10.70 -25.58
CA TYR A 208 10.14 -10.81 -24.82
C TYR A 208 9.57 -9.47 -24.36
N SER A 209 10.40 -8.55 -23.85
CA SER A 209 9.95 -7.23 -23.42
C SER A 209 11.07 -6.18 -23.47
N VAL A 210 10.64 -4.92 -23.53
CA VAL A 210 11.51 -3.72 -23.62
C VAL A 210 11.07 -2.76 -22.53
N ASN A 211 12.03 -2.28 -21.72
CA ASN A 211 11.81 -1.37 -20.59
C ASN A 211 10.70 -1.80 -19.63
N ASP A 212 10.53 -3.10 -19.43
CA ASP A 212 9.44 -3.71 -18.66
C ASP A 212 9.92 -4.00 -17.25
N SER A 213 9.72 -3.03 -16.35
CA SER A 213 10.34 -3.00 -15.02
C SER A 213 9.38 -3.35 -13.90
N ALA A 214 9.87 -4.08 -12.91
CA ALA A 214 9.12 -4.39 -11.70
C ALA A 214 10.01 -4.35 -10.46
N ALA A 215 9.35 -4.26 -9.31
CA ALA A 215 10.00 -4.34 -8.01
C ALA A 215 9.48 -5.57 -7.25
N ALA A 216 10.37 -6.33 -6.65
CA ALA A 216 10.07 -7.43 -5.77
C ALA A 216 10.54 -7.12 -4.34
N VAL A 217 9.63 -7.22 -3.37
CA VAL A 217 9.90 -6.95 -1.95
C VAL A 217 9.82 -8.27 -1.19
N TYR A 218 10.93 -8.68 -0.58
CA TYR A 218 11.08 -10.00 0.03
C TYR A 218 11.11 -9.92 1.55
N TYR A 219 10.41 -10.87 2.16
CA TYR A 219 10.44 -11.18 3.59
C TYR A 219 10.88 -12.64 3.74
N ASP A 220 12.13 -12.84 4.13
CA ASP A 220 12.85 -14.11 4.12
C ASP A 220 12.16 -15.17 4.97
N VAL A 221 12.49 -16.44 4.69
CA VAL A 221 11.85 -17.58 5.33
C VAL A 221 12.14 -17.61 6.84
N SER A 222 11.08 -17.70 7.65
CA SER A 222 11.15 -17.99 9.07
C SER A 222 10.33 -19.25 9.41
N VAL A 223 10.69 -19.94 10.48
CA VAL A 223 9.93 -21.12 10.94
C VAL A 223 8.79 -20.66 11.84
N LEU A 224 7.57 -21.05 11.50
CA LEU A 224 6.37 -20.89 12.33
C LEU A 224 6.03 -22.23 12.98
N ASN A 225 6.05 -22.31 14.31
CA ASN A 225 5.53 -23.46 15.05
C ASN A 225 4.00 -23.51 14.95
N PRO A 226 3.35 -24.61 15.38
CA PRO A 226 1.90 -24.69 15.40
C PRO A 226 1.26 -23.50 16.12
N SER A 227 0.30 -22.84 15.48
CA SER A 227 -0.39 -21.62 15.94
C SER A 227 0.43 -20.34 15.94
N ASP A 228 1.72 -20.38 15.59
CA ASP A 228 2.51 -19.15 15.42
C ASP A 228 1.94 -18.31 14.27
N VAL A 229 2.04 -17.00 14.46
CA VAL A 229 1.59 -15.97 13.52
C VAL A 229 2.79 -15.10 13.14
N ARG A 230 2.91 -14.80 11.85
CA ARG A 230 3.83 -13.80 11.32
C ARG A 230 3.03 -12.64 10.75
N GLU A 231 3.38 -11.43 11.18
CA GLU A 231 2.78 -10.19 10.70
C GLU A 231 3.80 -9.37 9.92
N ILE A 232 3.38 -8.86 8.77
CA ILE A 232 4.19 -8.05 7.87
C ILE A 232 3.34 -6.85 7.43
N VAL A 233 3.84 -5.64 7.67
CA VAL A 233 3.16 -4.40 7.27
C VAL A 233 4.00 -3.66 6.24
N THR A 234 3.36 -3.25 5.14
CA THR A 234 3.96 -2.35 4.14
C THR A 234 2.96 -1.29 3.72
N VAL A 235 3.41 -0.12 3.27
CA VAL A 235 2.51 0.97 2.84
C VAL A 235 2.76 1.31 1.40
N LEU A 236 1.68 1.43 0.62
CA LEU A 236 1.67 1.74 -0.80
C LEU A 236 0.92 3.04 -1.02
N GLY A 237 1.46 4.00 -1.76
CA GLY A 237 0.81 5.29 -1.93
C GLY A 237 1.32 6.07 -3.12
N ASN A 238 0.81 7.29 -3.23
CA ASN A 238 1.39 8.27 -4.14
C ASN A 238 2.72 8.80 -3.61
N SER A 239 3.46 9.44 -4.50
CA SER A 239 4.66 10.20 -4.22
C SER A 239 4.49 11.22 -3.08
N ALA A 240 4.92 10.85 -1.88
CA ALA A 240 5.04 11.74 -0.74
C ALA A 240 6.48 11.72 -0.19
N THR A 241 6.95 12.86 0.29
CA THR A 241 8.36 13.08 0.66
C THR A 241 8.65 12.80 2.13
N GLU A 242 7.59 12.62 2.93
CA GLU A 242 7.69 12.41 4.38
C GLU A 242 7.38 10.96 4.75
N MET A 243 8.05 10.47 5.80
CA MET A 243 7.84 9.13 6.33
C MET A 243 6.44 9.02 6.93
N ILE A 244 5.78 7.89 6.66
CA ILE A 244 4.53 7.54 7.32
C ILE A 244 4.87 6.82 8.62
N ALA A 245 4.37 7.34 9.73
CA ALA A 245 4.33 6.63 11.00
C ALA A 245 2.96 5.97 11.14
N LEU A 246 2.94 4.64 11.03
CA LEU A 246 1.80 3.85 11.49
C LEU A 246 1.93 3.77 13.00
N THR A 247 1.09 4.49 13.72
CA THR A 247 0.95 4.27 15.16
C THR A 247 0.24 2.93 15.34
N ASP A 248 0.82 2.03 16.14
CA ASP A 248 0.17 0.79 16.58
C ASP A 248 -1.17 1.18 17.20
N GLN A 249 -2.25 1.06 16.45
CA GLN A 249 -3.58 1.27 16.97
C GLN A 249 -4.39 0.06 16.54
N PRO A 250 -4.71 -0.84 17.48
CA PRO A 250 -5.69 -1.89 17.28
C PRO A 250 -6.99 -1.26 16.78
N HIS A 251 -7.74 -2.04 16.00
CA HIS A 251 -9.11 -1.80 15.57
C HIS A 251 -9.92 -1.03 16.62
N GLY A 252 -9.98 0.29 16.50
CA GLY A 252 -10.63 1.13 17.48
C GLY A 252 -10.63 2.63 17.13
N PRO A 253 -11.59 3.38 17.70
CA PRO A 253 -11.71 4.85 17.69
C PRO A 253 -10.38 5.64 17.65
N ASN A 254 -9.96 6.14 16.48
CA ASN A 254 -8.69 6.90 16.40
C ASN A 254 -8.91 8.42 16.45
N LEU A 255 -8.86 8.97 17.66
CA LEU A 255 -8.89 10.42 17.94
C LEU A 255 -7.78 11.18 17.19
N GLU A 256 -6.59 10.60 17.05
CA GLU A 256 -5.50 11.22 16.28
C GLU A 256 -5.84 11.30 14.79
N ALA A 257 -6.51 10.29 14.22
CA ALA A 257 -6.93 10.33 12.82
C ALA A 257 -7.95 11.46 12.57
N VAL A 258 -8.87 11.66 13.52
CA VAL A 258 -9.80 12.79 13.52
C VAL A 258 -9.03 14.11 13.63
N LEU A 259 -8.18 14.28 14.64
CA LEU A 259 -7.34 15.47 14.83
C LEU A 259 -6.46 15.78 13.61
N ARG A 260 -5.92 14.76 12.96
CA ARG A 260 -5.15 14.88 11.72
C ARG A 260 -6.03 15.39 10.57
N THR A 261 -7.27 14.92 10.44
CA THR A 261 -8.25 15.39 9.44
C THR A 261 -8.53 16.90 9.60
N ILE A 262 -8.66 17.35 10.85
CA ILE A 262 -8.85 18.75 11.23
C ILE A 262 -7.58 19.57 10.94
N GLY A 263 -6.43 19.12 11.44
CA GLY A 263 -5.17 19.87 11.43
C GLY A 263 -4.53 20.01 10.04
N ALA A 264 -4.90 19.15 9.08
CA ALA A 264 -4.33 19.22 7.74
C ALA A 264 -4.62 20.58 7.08
N ALA A 265 -3.56 21.26 6.63
CA ALA A 265 -3.67 22.46 5.82
C ALA A 265 -4.35 22.15 4.48
N ARG A 266 -5.03 23.13 3.90
CA ARG A 266 -5.54 23.02 2.51
C ARG A 266 -4.38 22.89 1.54
N THR A 267 -4.60 22.19 0.44
CA THR A 267 -3.65 22.22 -0.67
C THR A 267 -3.62 23.64 -1.26
N PRO A 268 -2.46 24.33 -1.25
CA PRO A 268 -2.36 25.69 -1.77
C PRO A 268 -2.60 25.74 -3.28
N GLY A 269 -3.21 26.84 -3.76
CA GLY A 269 -3.34 27.09 -5.21
C GLY A 269 -4.47 26.32 -5.92
N LEU A 270 -5.31 25.58 -5.18
CA LEU A 270 -6.49 24.94 -5.77
C LEU A 270 -7.52 25.97 -6.27
N SER A 271 -8.25 25.60 -7.33
CA SER A 271 -9.44 26.34 -7.74
C SER A 271 -10.50 26.28 -6.64
N ARG A 272 -11.45 27.24 -6.61
CA ARG A 272 -12.56 27.23 -5.64
C ARG A 272 -13.35 25.92 -5.69
N SER A 273 -13.56 25.38 -6.89
CA SER A 273 -14.26 24.11 -7.09
C SER A 273 -13.47 22.92 -6.53
N ASP A 274 -12.14 22.92 -6.63
CA ASP A 274 -11.32 21.81 -6.16
C ASP A 274 -11.09 21.86 -4.66
N ALA A 275 -10.97 23.07 -4.11
CA ALA A 275 -10.99 23.28 -2.66
C ALA A 275 -12.32 22.77 -2.05
N ALA A 276 -13.46 23.00 -2.71
CA ALA A 276 -14.75 22.47 -2.25
C ALA A 276 -14.82 20.94 -2.30
N ARG A 277 -14.27 20.32 -3.35
CA ARG A 277 -14.18 18.85 -3.44
C ARG A 277 -13.22 18.26 -2.41
N GLU A 278 -12.11 18.93 -2.13
CA GLU A 278 -11.18 18.53 -1.06
C GLU A 278 -11.89 18.53 0.30
N GLU A 279 -12.66 19.57 0.62
CA GLU A 279 -13.45 19.61 1.87
C GLU A 279 -14.52 18.52 1.92
N LEU A 280 -15.19 18.23 0.80
CA LEU A 280 -16.16 17.13 0.74
C LEU A 280 -15.49 15.80 1.08
N LEU A 281 -14.31 15.53 0.53
CA LEU A 281 -13.56 14.31 0.83
C LEU A 281 -13.10 14.22 2.28
N ARG A 282 -12.72 15.34 2.90
CA ARG A 282 -12.42 15.39 4.34
C ARG A 282 -13.67 15.14 5.19
N THR A 283 -14.82 15.61 4.72
CA THR A 283 -16.11 15.38 5.38
C THR A 283 -16.48 13.90 5.31
N ASP A 284 -16.38 13.28 4.14
CA ASP A 284 -16.62 11.84 3.96
C ASP A 284 -15.66 10.98 4.80
N GLU A 285 -14.39 11.41 4.91
CA GLU A 285 -13.41 10.77 5.80
C GLU A 285 -13.84 10.87 7.27
N LEU A 286 -14.21 12.06 7.73
CA LEU A 286 -14.68 12.26 9.10
C LEU A 286 -15.93 11.42 9.40
N LEU A 287 -16.90 11.41 8.49
CA LEU A 287 -18.11 10.60 8.63
C LEU A 287 -17.80 9.11 8.77
N ARG A 288 -16.90 8.58 7.95
CA ARG A 288 -16.46 7.18 8.10
C ARG A 288 -15.78 6.92 9.44
N GLN A 289 -14.96 7.84 9.95
CA GLN A 289 -14.37 7.68 11.28
C GLN A 289 -15.46 7.66 12.36
N ILE A 290 -16.49 8.51 12.24
CA ILE A 290 -17.65 8.51 13.14
C ILE A 290 -18.44 7.20 13.03
N ASP A 291 -18.65 6.66 11.84
CA ASP A 291 -19.34 5.38 11.66
C ASP A 291 -18.57 4.23 12.34
N ILE A 292 -17.24 4.22 12.25
CA ILE A 292 -16.38 3.26 12.97
C ILE A 292 -16.52 3.42 14.48
N LEU A 293 -16.52 4.67 14.98
CA LEU A 293 -16.72 5.00 16.40
C LEU A 293 -18.09 4.53 16.92
N LEU A 294 -19.13 4.62 16.10
CA LEU A 294 -20.49 4.22 16.47
C LEU A 294 -20.69 2.70 16.39
N ALA A 295 -19.88 2.01 15.58
CA ALA A 295 -19.92 0.56 15.44
C ALA A 295 -19.13 -0.17 16.54
N SER A 296 -18.24 0.52 17.27
CA SER A 296 -17.54 -0.07 18.41
C SER A 296 -18.48 -0.19 19.62
N ASP A 297 -18.41 -1.30 20.34
CA ASP A 297 -19.14 -1.52 21.61
C ASP A 297 -18.54 -0.71 22.79
N ASP A 298 -17.51 0.11 22.54
CA ASP A 298 -16.82 0.91 23.56
C ASP A 298 -17.59 2.19 23.89
N GLU A 299 -17.68 2.54 25.18
CA GLU A 299 -18.19 3.86 25.59
C GLU A 299 -17.24 4.97 25.11
N LEU A 300 -17.80 5.91 24.34
CA LEU A 300 -17.06 7.09 23.88
C LEU A 300 -16.81 8.06 25.03
N SER A 301 -15.55 8.42 25.27
CA SER A 301 -15.21 9.44 26.26
C SER A 301 -15.61 10.85 25.79
N ASP A 302 -15.93 11.74 26.73
CA ASP A 302 -16.27 13.14 26.44
C ASP A 302 -15.18 13.84 25.60
N SER A 303 -13.91 13.51 25.85
CA SER A 303 -12.78 14.04 25.06
C SER A 303 -12.83 13.67 23.57
N VAL A 304 -13.39 12.50 23.23
CA VAL A 304 -13.55 12.07 21.83
C VAL A 304 -14.68 12.84 21.18
N ILE A 305 -15.77 13.05 21.91
CA ILE A 305 -16.92 13.84 21.45
C ILE A 305 -16.51 15.29 21.19
N ASP A 306 -15.78 15.92 22.11
CA ASP A 306 -15.29 17.29 21.98
C ASP A 306 -14.44 17.49 20.72
N VAL A 307 -13.56 16.54 20.41
CA VAL A 307 -12.71 16.61 19.21
C VAL A 307 -13.52 16.44 17.94
N ILE A 308 -14.51 15.55 17.92
CA ILE A 308 -15.40 15.38 16.77
C ILE A 308 -16.20 16.66 16.54
N GLN A 309 -16.73 17.29 17.60
CA GLN A 309 -17.44 18.56 17.51
C GLN A 309 -16.53 19.66 16.95
N ALA A 310 -15.31 19.79 17.47
CA ALA A 310 -14.32 20.74 16.94
C ALA A 310 -14.00 20.46 15.45
N ALA A 311 -14.01 19.19 15.04
CA ALA A 311 -13.82 18.80 13.64
C ALA A 311 -14.92 19.32 12.73
N VAL A 312 -16.17 19.10 13.16
CA VAL A 312 -17.37 19.53 12.45
C VAL A 312 -17.38 21.06 12.34
N GLU A 313 -17.17 21.78 13.44
CA GLU A 313 -17.14 23.25 13.44
C GLU A 313 -16.06 23.80 12.49
N GLN A 314 -14.88 23.19 12.47
CA GLN A 314 -13.82 23.60 11.57
C GLN A 314 -14.18 23.36 10.09
N LEU A 315 -14.80 22.22 9.76
CA LEU A 315 -15.27 21.93 8.41
C LEU A 315 -16.39 22.90 7.98
N GLU A 316 -17.33 23.20 8.87
CA GLU A 316 -18.40 24.20 8.64
C GLU A 316 -17.84 25.60 8.37
N ARG A 317 -16.83 26.02 9.16
CA ARG A 317 -16.16 27.31 8.94
C ARG A 317 -15.50 27.37 7.56
N ARG A 318 -14.76 26.32 7.17
CA ARG A 318 -14.07 26.24 5.87
C ARG A 318 -15.04 26.15 4.69
N SER A 319 -16.17 25.46 4.88
CA SER A 319 -17.27 25.41 3.91
C SER A 319 -17.88 26.80 3.71
N SER A 320 -18.13 27.52 4.81
CA SER A 320 -18.64 28.90 4.78
C SER A 320 -17.69 29.88 4.10
N GLU A 321 -16.38 29.72 4.29
CA GLU A 321 -15.34 30.50 3.60
C GLU A 321 -15.34 30.25 2.09
N LEU A 322 -15.63 29.02 1.64
CA LEU A 322 -15.78 28.69 0.22
C LEU A 322 -17.12 29.13 -0.38
N ALA A 323 -18.12 29.42 0.45
CA ALA A 323 -19.43 29.88 -0.01
C ALA A 323 -19.45 31.39 -0.30
N ARG A 324 -18.54 32.17 0.30
CA ARG A 324 -18.30 33.59 0.01
C ARG A 324 -17.53 33.76 -1.30
#